data_AF-A0A1L1PHS1-F1
#
_entry.id   AF-A0A1L1PHS1-F1
#
_cell.length_a   1.000
_cell.length_b   1.000
_cell.length_c   1.000
_cell.angle_alpha   90.00
_cell.angle_beta   90.00
_cell.angle_gamma   90.00
#
_symmetry.space_group_name_H-M   'P 1'
#
loop_
_entity.id
_entity.type
_entity.pdbx_description
1 polymer ?
#
loop_
_entity_poly.entity_id
_entity_poly.type
_entity_poly.pdbx_seq_one_letter_code
_entity_poly.pdbx_strand_id
1 'polypeptide(L)'
;MPSPRPPQLPPRSDRQQAILRAAEQLFAQRGFSVVTIRQIAEAADVPLALVGYYFHNKEGLFRAIFAHHGHRHHEAMRALEEARRHAGEPDGLHRVVEAFVQPLLRWRSDNASAHYARLLARELAQATPEAEPALQQHVDPLLQRFLDALQAALPKASRAELADALRFALGAVQAHLGEHRLDRVLPGQCVEPVTAQRLSGFIAGGIRAVLAPTVSSALAPALTPPRARLHERT
;
A
#
# COMPACT_ATOMS: atom_id res chain seq x y z
N MET A 1 39.25 -5.14 -42.94
CA MET A 1 38.34 -5.55 -41.86
C MET A 1 37.54 -4.31 -41.44
N PRO A 2 36.22 -4.22 -41.67
CA PRO A 2 35.46 -3.10 -41.16
C PRO A 2 35.38 -3.21 -39.62
N SER A 3 35.71 -2.12 -38.92
CA SER A 3 35.66 -2.04 -37.46
C SER A 3 34.24 -2.32 -36.96
N PRO A 4 34.07 -3.02 -35.82
CA PRO A 4 32.75 -3.26 -35.24
C PRO A 4 32.11 -1.93 -34.87
N ARG A 5 30.89 -1.70 -35.36
CA ARG A 5 30.09 -0.52 -35.05
C ARG A 5 29.83 -0.51 -33.53
N PRO A 6 30.09 0.61 -32.82
CA PRO A 6 29.81 0.66 -31.39
C PRO A 6 28.32 0.37 -31.14
N PRO A 7 27.98 -0.32 -30.03
CA PRO A 7 26.59 -0.65 -29.72
C PRO A 7 25.76 0.63 -29.72
N GLN A 8 24.77 0.70 -30.62
CA GLN A 8 23.86 1.84 -30.69
C GLN A 8 23.01 1.82 -29.43
N LEU A 9 23.11 2.88 -28.63
CA LEU A 9 22.27 3.05 -27.45
C LEU A 9 20.79 2.97 -27.86
N PRO A 10 19.95 2.27 -27.07
CA PRO A 10 18.54 2.17 -27.38
C PRO A 10 17.86 3.55 -27.41
N PRO A 11 16.67 3.66 -28.05
CA PRO A 11 15.87 4.87 -28.11
C PRO A 11 15.74 5.58 -26.75
N ARG A 12 15.54 6.89 -26.78
CA ARG A 12 15.41 7.72 -25.56
C ARG A 12 14.31 7.21 -24.61
N SER A 13 13.18 6.77 -25.17
CA SER A 13 12.05 6.17 -24.43
C SER A 13 12.46 4.94 -23.64
N ASP A 14 13.27 4.08 -24.27
CA ASP A 14 13.59 2.76 -23.74
C ASP A 14 14.57 2.88 -22.57
N ARG A 15 15.50 3.84 -22.66
CA ARG A 15 16.41 4.20 -21.57
C ARG A 15 15.69 4.82 -20.38
N GLN A 16 14.74 5.73 -20.63
CA GLN A 16 13.94 6.33 -19.56
C GLN A 16 13.11 5.25 -18.83
N GLN A 17 12.50 4.32 -19.58
CA GLN A 17 11.76 3.20 -18.99
C GLN A 17 12.67 2.21 -18.25
N ALA A 18 13.87 1.93 -18.76
CA ALA A 18 14.84 1.07 -18.08
C ALA A 18 15.23 1.64 -16.72
N ILE A 19 15.52 2.95 -16.65
CA ILE A 19 15.82 3.64 -15.39
C ILE A 19 14.63 3.57 -14.43
N LEU A 20 13.41 3.81 -14.93
CA LEU A 20 12.20 3.79 -14.11
C LEU A 20 11.97 2.40 -13.49
N ARG A 21 12.08 1.32 -14.29
CA ARG A 21 11.92 -0.06 -13.83
C ARG A 21 13.00 -0.46 -12.80
N ALA A 22 14.26 -0.10 -13.07
CA ALA A 22 15.36 -0.38 -12.15
C ALA A 22 15.17 0.35 -10.80
N ALA A 23 14.74 1.61 -10.85
CA ALA A 23 14.45 2.40 -9.66
C ALA A 23 13.29 1.83 -8.86
N GLU A 24 12.17 1.50 -9.52
CA GLU A 24 11.00 0.88 -8.89
C GLU A 24 11.38 -0.42 -8.18
N GLN A 25 12.11 -1.31 -8.85
CA GLN A 25 12.58 -2.55 -8.27
C GLN A 25 13.48 -2.32 -7.04
N LEU A 26 14.47 -1.44 -7.14
CA LEU A 26 15.41 -1.16 -6.05
C LEU A 26 14.71 -0.51 -4.85
N PHE A 27 13.83 0.46 -5.08
CA PHE A 27 13.06 1.10 -4.01
C PHE A 27 12.09 0.12 -3.35
N ALA A 28 11.42 -0.75 -4.11
CA ALA A 28 10.55 -1.78 -3.55
C ALA A 28 11.31 -2.76 -2.64
N GLN A 29 12.55 -3.10 -3.00
CA GLN A 29 13.37 -4.07 -2.26
C GLN A 29 14.07 -3.47 -1.04
N ARG A 30 14.65 -2.27 -1.17
CA ARG A 30 15.57 -1.69 -0.18
C ARG A 30 15.03 -0.43 0.48
N GLY A 31 14.01 0.18 -0.08
CA GLY A 31 13.43 1.45 0.37
C GLY A 31 14.11 2.66 -0.24
N PHE A 32 13.43 3.81 -0.17
CA PHE A 32 13.93 5.06 -0.74
C PHE A 32 15.31 5.42 -0.19
N SER A 33 15.45 5.60 1.13
CA SER A 33 16.65 6.21 1.73
C SER A 33 17.96 5.45 1.47
N VAL A 34 17.90 4.12 1.30
CA VAL A 34 19.09 3.27 1.08
C VAL A 34 19.60 3.30 -0.36
N VAL A 35 18.72 3.45 -1.35
CA VAL A 35 19.08 3.31 -2.77
C VAL A 35 19.76 4.58 -3.28
N THR A 36 20.83 4.43 -4.05
CA THR A 36 21.56 5.56 -4.68
C THR A 36 21.27 5.65 -6.17
N ILE A 37 21.40 6.85 -6.75
CA ILE A 37 21.26 7.07 -8.20
C ILE A 37 22.27 6.23 -8.99
N ARG A 38 23.49 6.03 -8.45
CA ARG A 38 24.52 5.18 -9.05
C ARG A 38 24.08 3.72 -9.15
N GLN A 39 23.53 3.15 -8.08
CA GLN A 39 22.99 1.78 -8.10
C GLN A 39 21.86 1.63 -9.12
N ILE A 40 21.03 2.66 -9.28
CA ILE A 40 19.95 2.66 -10.29
C ILE A 40 20.53 2.69 -11.70
N ALA A 41 21.51 3.54 -11.97
CA ALA A 41 22.16 3.63 -13.27
C ALA A 41 22.86 2.31 -13.66
N GLU A 42 23.57 1.71 -12.71
CA GLU A 42 24.20 0.39 -12.86
C GLU A 42 23.16 -0.71 -13.14
N ALA A 43 22.06 -0.74 -12.37
CA ALA A 43 20.99 -1.72 -12.56
C ALA A 43 20.21 -1.54 -13.87
N ALA A 44 20.13 -0.31 -14.40
CA ALA A 44 19.48 0.01 -15.67
C ALA A 44 20.43 -0.13 -16.88
N ASP A 45 21.71 -0.44 -16.66
CA ASP A 45 22.77 -0.47 -17.69
C ASP A 45 22.84 0.83 -18.51
N VAL A 46 22.86 1.97 -17.81
CA VAL A 46 22.94 3.29 -18.45
C VAL A 46 24.01 4.18 -17.80
N PRO A 47 24.58 5.15 -18.54
CA PRO A 47 25.43 6.17 -17.94
C PRO A 47 24.70 6.96 -16.85
N LEU A 48 25.37 7.19 -15.71
CA LEU A 48 24.83 7.92 -14.56
C LEU A 48 24.21 9.29 -14.94
N ALA A 49 24.85 10.00 -15.87
CA ALA A 49 24.39 11.30 -16.36
C ALA A 49 22.96 11.26 -16.93
N LEU A 50 22.51 10.12 -17.48
CA LEU A 50 21.16 9.99 -18.02
C LEU A 50 20.09 10.00 -16.94
N VAL A 51 20.38 9.48 -15.74
CA VAL A 51 19.41 9.51 -14.64
C VAL A 51 19.14 10.95 -14.20
N GLY A 52 20.21 11.75 -14.03
CA GLY A 52 20.09 13.18 -13.73
C GLY A 52 19.42 13.96 -14.86
N TYR A 53 19.73 13.64 -16.12
CA TYR A 53 19.13 14.29 -17.28
C TYR A 53 17.61 14.06 -17.40
N TYR A 54 17.12 12.84 -17.14
CA TYR A 54 15.69 12.53 -17.27
C TYR A 54 14.87 12.90 -16.04
N PHE A 55 15.45 12.74 -14.84
CA PHE A 55 14.68 12.79 -13.60
C PHE A 55 15.15 13.88 -12.63
N HIS A 56 16.20 14.61 -12.97
CA HIS A 56 16.84 15.69 -12.19
C HIS A 56 17.51 15.17 -10.90
N ASN A 57 16.75 14.54 -10.02
CA ASN A 57 17.20 14.01 -8.74
C ASN A 57 16.44 12.71 -8.36
N LYS A 58 16.81 12.13 -7.22
CA LYS A 58 16.25 10.87 -6.73
C LYS A 58 14.76 11.01 -6.39
N GLU A 59 14.35 12.14 -5.84
CA GLU A 59 12.97 12.48 -5.51
C GLU A 59 12.11 12.62 -6.78
N GLY A 60 12.67 13.24 -7.83
CA GLY A 60 12.02 13.39 -9.13
C GLY A 60 11.83 12.05 -9.82
N LEU A 61 12.82 11.15 -9.72
CA LEU A 61 12.69 9.77 -10.17
C LEU A 61 11.63 9.01 -9.38
N PHE A 62 11.59 9.19 -8.06
CA PHE A 62 10.58 8.58 -7.21
C PHE A 62 9.17 9.02 -7.58
N ARG A 63 8.92 10.33 -7.71
CA ARG A 63 7.63 10.86 -8.18
C ARG A 63 7.26 10.33 -9.57
N ALA A 64 8.23 10.21 -10.48
CA ALA A 64 7.99 9.70 -11.82
C ALA A 64 7.47 8.25 -11.83
N ILE A 65 7.84 7.42 -10.86
CA ILE A 65 7.30 6.06 -10.69
C ILE A 65 5.79 6.13 -10.42
N PHE A 66 5.36 6.93 -9.45
CA PHE A 66 3.92 7.09 -9.14
C PHE A 66 3.15 7.70 -10.31
N ALA A 67 3.73 8.67 -11.01
CA ALA A 67 3.12 9.26 -12.21
C ALA A 67 2.93 8.22 -13.33
N HIS A 68 3.90 7.33 -13.54
CA HIS A 68 3.81 6.25 -14.54
C HIS A 68 2.62 5.31 -14.26
N HIS A 69 2.35 5.01 -12.99
CA HIS A 69 1.22 4.18 -12.57
C HIS A 69 -0.11 4.94 -12.42
N GLY A 70 -0.15 6.23 -12.75
CA GLY A 70 -1.36 7.05 -12.61
C GLY A 70 -2.58 6.50 -13.35
N HIS A 71 -2.40 5.83 -14.48
CA HIS A 71 -3.51 5.17 -15.20
C HIS A 71 -4.16 4.05 -14.36
N ARG A 72 -3.36 3.25 -13.64
CA ARG A 72 -3.83 2.20 -12.72
C ARG A 72 -4.62 2.80 -11.56
N HIS A 73 -4.16 3.92 -11.01
CA HIS A 73 -4.90 4.64 -9.97
C HIS A 73 -6.24 5.18 -10.46
N HIS A 74 -6.29 5.70 -11.69
CA HIS A 74 -7.56 6.14 -12.29
C HIS A 74 -8.53 4.98 -12.49
N GLU A 75 -8.06 3.81 -12.92
CA GLU A 75 -8.91 2.60 -13.00
C GLU A 75 -9.48 2.22 -11.62
N ALA A 76 -8.63 2.18 -10.58
CA ALA A 76 -9.06 1.88 -9.22
C ALA A 76 -10.07 2.90 -8.68
N MET A 77 -9.86 4.20 -8.94
CA MET A 77 -10.82 5.24 -8.57
C MET A 77 -12.17 5.08 -9.27
N ARG A 78 -12.18 4.66 -10.55
CA ARG A 78 -13.43 4.37 -11.27
C ARG A 78 -14.17 3.17 -10.68
N ALA A 79 -13.45 2.12 -10.30
CA ALA A 79 -14.03 0.96 -9.64
C ALA A 79 -14.65 1.32 -8.27
N LEU A 80 -13.97 2.16 -7.49
CA LEU A 80 -14.50 2.68 -6.22
C LEU A 80 -15.76 3.52 -6.42
N GLU A 81 -15.78 4.39 -7.43
CA GLU A 81 -16.95 5.21 -7.73
C GLU A 81 -18.14 4.34 -8.16
N GLU A 82 -17.91 3.26 -8.90
CA GLU A 82 -18.95 2.29 -9.22
C GLU A 82 -19.48 1.59 -7.96
N ALA A 83 -18.59 1.07 -7.12
CA ALA A 83 -18.96 0.41 -5.87
C ALA A 83 -19.73 1.35 -4.93
N ARG A 84 -19.37 2.64 -4.92
CA ARG A 84 -20.03 3.68 -4.12
C ARG A 84 -21.52 3.83 -4.48
N ARG A 85 -21.90 3.66 -5.74
CA ARG A 85 -23.33 3.73 -6.16
C ARG A 85 -24.18 2.64 -5.53
N HIS A 86 -23.56 1.50 -5.22
CA HIS A 86 -24.21 0.34 -4.61
C HIS A 86 -23.93 0.23 -3.10
N ALA A 87 -23.32 1.24 -2.49
CA ALA A 87 -22.85 1.18 -1.11
C ALA A 87 -23.99 1.04 -0.08
N GLY A 88 -25.20 1.50 -0.41
CA GLY A 88 -26.38 1.36 0.45
C GLY A 88 -27.04 -0.01 0.43
N GLU A 89 -26.60 -0.93 -0.44
CA GLU A 89 -27.12 -2.31 -0.49
C GLU A 89 -26.58 -3.14 0.69
N PRO A 90 -27.22 -4.27 1.05
CA PRO A 90 -26.77 -5.12 2.16
C PRO A 90 -25.29 -5.56 2.06
N ASP A 91 -24.77 -5.71 0.84
CA ASP A 91 -23.39 -6.10 0.56
C ASP A 91 -22.48 -4.91 0.16
N GLY A 92 -22.98 -3.68 0.27
CA GLY A 92 -22.30 -2.47 -0.23
C GLY A 92 -20.90 -2.28 0.37
N LEU A 93 -20.73 -2.51 1.67
CA LEU A 93 -19.40 -2.44 2.32
C LEU A 93 -18.42 -3.44 1.71
N HIS A 94 -18.85 -4.69 1.46
CA HIS A 94 -17.97 -5.71 0.90
C HIS A 94 -17.53 -5.32 -0.51
N ARG A 95 -18.45 -4.83 -1.35
CA ARG A 95 -18.15 -4.33 -2.69
C ARG A 95 -17.17 -3.16 -2.69
N VAL A 96 -17.35 -2.21 -1.78
CA VAL A 96 -16.44 -1.06 -1.63
C VAL A 96 -15.04 -1.52 -1.24
N VAL A 97 -14.93 -2.44 -0.27
CA VAL A 97 -13.65 -3.01 0.15
C VAL A 97 -13.02 -3.84 -0.97
N GLU A 98 -13.80 -4.63 -1.70
CA GLU A 98 -13.31 -5.42 -2.82
C GLU A 98 -12.78 -4.53 -3.96
N ALA A 99 -13.50 -3.44 -4.30
CA ALA A 99 -13.06 -2.47 -5.30
C ALA A 99 -11.74 -1.78 -4.93
N PHE A 100 -11.42 -1.65 -3.63
CA PHE A 100 -10.13 -1.16 -3.14
C PHE A 100 -9.03 -2.23 -3.20
N VAL A 101 -9.33 -3.47 -2.78
CA VAL A 101 -8.35 -4.55 -2.63
C VAL A 101 -7.98 -5.20 -3.96
N GLN A 102 -8.97 -5.43 -4.84
CA GLN A 102 -8.79 -6.19 -6.07
C GLN A 102 -7.74 -5.58 -7.02
N PRO A 103 -7.68 -4.25 -7.26
CA PRO A 103 -6.61 -3.65 -8.06
C PRO A 103 -5.22 -3.93 -7.49
N LEU A 104 -5.04 -3.82 -6.17
CA LEU A 104 -3.74 -4.01 -5.52
C LEU A 104 -3.23 -5.46 -5.67
N LEU A 105 -4.12 -6.44 -5.55
CA LEU A 105 -3.77 -7.85 -5.77
C LEU A 105 -3.47 -8.15 -7.25
N ARG A 106 -4.21 -7.53 -8.18
CA ARG A 106 -3.93 -7.61 -9.62
C ARG A 106 -2.55 -7.03 -9.93
N TRP A 107 -2.22 -5.84 -9.41
CA TRP A 107 -0.94 -5.20 -9.66
C TRP A 107 0.24 -6.00 -9.12
N ARG A 108 0.07 -6.67 -7.97
CA ARG A 108 1.08 -7.59 -7.42
C ARG A 108 1.34 -8.78 -8.34
N SER A 109 0.29 -9.32 -8.96
CA SER A 109 0.38 -10.54 -9.76
C SER A 109 0.84 -10.26 -11.20
N ASP A 110 0.81 -8.99 -11.62
CA ASP A 110 1.32 -8.52 -12.91
C ASP A 110 2.82 -8.17 -12.79
N ASN A 111 3.65 -8.85 -13.59
CA ASN A 111 5.09 -8.62 -13.67
C ASN A 111 5.44 -7.14 -13.94
N ALA A 112 4.58 -6.40 -14.64
CA ALA A 112 4.80 -4.99 -14.96
C ALA A 112 4.45 -4.02 -13.81
N SER A 113 3.91 -4.51 -12.69
CA SER A 113 3.60 -3.68 -11.50
C SER A 113 3.89 -4.35 -10.17
N ALA A 114 4.44 -5.56 -10.16
CA ALA A 114 4.69 -6.29 -8.92
C ALA A 114 5.58 -5.49 -7.96
N HIS A 115 6.63 -4.83 -8.48
CA HIS A 115 7.50 -3.96 -7.70
C HIS A 115 6.77 -2.70 -7.23
N TYR A 116 6.00 -2.06 -8.11
CA TYR A 116 5.16 -0.92 -7.73
C TYR A 116 4.18 -1.24 -6.60
N ALA A 117 3.44 -2.35 -6.69
CA ALA A 117 2.47 -2.75 -5.67
C ALA A 117 3.14 -2.94 -4.31
N ARG A 118 4.34 -3.55 -4.28
CA ARG A 118 5.15 -3.69 -3.06
C ARG A 118 5.62 -2.35 -2.52
N LEU A 119 6.10 -1.45 -3.39
CA LEU A 119 6.53 -0.11 -3.02
C LEU A 119 5.37 0.70 -2.43
N LEU A 120 4.23 0.75 -3.13
CA LEU A 120 3.03 1.46 -2.69
C LEU A 120 2.56 0.97 -1.31
N ALA A 121 2.49 -0.35 -1.11
CA ALA A 121 2.07 -0.93 0.16
C ALA A 121 3.03 -0.59 1.31
N ARG A 122 4.33 -0.53 1.02
CA ARG A 122 5.34 -0.11 2.00
C ARG A 122 5.15 1.35 2.38
N GLU A 123 5.00 2.25 1.40
CA GLU A 123 4.91 3.68 1.66
C GLU A 123 3.59 4.05 2.35
N LEU A 124 2.49 3.37 2.02
CA LEU A 124 1.22 3.52 2.74
C LEU A 124 1.30 3.09 4.22
N ALA A 125 2.22 2.19 4.55
CA ALA A 125 2.44 1.71 5.90
C ALA A 125 3.45 2.54 6.71
N GLN A 126 4.51 3.00 6.04
CA GLN A 126 5.64 3.68 6.69
C GLN A 126 5.51 5.21 6.66
N ALA A 127 4.75 5.77 5.71
CA ALA A 127 4.56 7.21 5.52
C ALA A 127 5.89 7.99 5.62
N THR A 128 6.88 7.59 4.80
CA THR A 128 8.20 8.21 4.86
C THR A 128 8.14 9.67 4.37
N PRO A 129 8.86 10.61 4.99
CA PRO A 129 8.85 12.02 4.57
C PRO A 129 9.22 12.22 3.09
N GLU A 130 10.06 11.35 2.56
CA GLU A 130 10.51 11.40 1.18
C GLU A 130 9.42 10.96 0.18
N ALA A 131 8.53 10.06 0.60
CA ALA A 131 7.41 9.61 -0.22
C ALA A 131 6.21 10.57 -0.18
N GLU A 132 6.10 11.38 0.88
CA GLU A 132 4.97 12.27 1.15
C GLU A 132 4.51 13.08 -0.09
N PRO A 133 5.39 13.78 -0.85
CA PRO A 133 4.93 14.56 -2.01
C PRO A 133 4.37 13.69 -3.14
N ALA A 134 4.90 12.48 -3.32
CA ALA A 134 4.42 11.55 -4.33
C ALA A 134 3.08 10.93 -3.93
N LEU A 135 2.92 10.58 -2.64
CA LEU A 135 1.68 10.06 -2.08
C LEU A 135 0.57 11.10 -2.15
N GLN A 136 0.84 12.33 -1.70
CA GLN A 136 -0.12 13.43 -1.78
C GLN A 136 -0.61 13.68 -3.20
N GLN A 137 0.29 13.68 -4.18
CA GLN A 137 -0.07 13.96 -5.55
C GLN A 137 -0.82 12.81 -6.24
N HIS A 138 -0.44 11.55 -5.97
CA HIS A 138 -0.86 10.42 -6.80
C HIS A 138 -1.71 9.37 -6.07
N VAL A 139 -1.65 9.30 -4.74
CA VAL A 139 -2.26 8.24 -3.93
C VAL A 139 -3.40 8.79 -3.07
N ASP A 140 -3.26 9.98 -2.50
CA ASP A 140 -4.31 10.60 -1.68
C ASP A 140 -5.66 10.70 -2.40
N PRO A 141 -5.75 11.09 -3.70
CA PRO A 141 -7.03 11.09 -4.41
C PRO A 141 -7.72 9.71 -4.40
N LEU A 142 -6.95 8.63 -4.52
CA LEU A 142 -7.48 7.26 -4.44
C LEU A 142 -7.99 6.95 -3.02
N LEU A 143 -7.23 7.31 -1.98
CA LEU A 143 -7.64 7.09 -0.59
C LEU A 143 -8.88 7.90 -0.22
N GLN A 144 -9.01 9.14 -0.71
CA GLN A 144 -10.21 9.95 -0.53
C GLN A 144 -11.43 9.29 -1.18
N ARG A 145 -11.31 8.75 -2.40
CA ARG A 145 -12.41 7.99 -3.05
C ARG A 145 -12.82 6.76 -2.26
N PHE A 146 -11.86 6.08 -1.64
CA PHE A 146 -12.17 4.94 -0.80
C PHE A 146 -12.90 5.38 0.49
N LEU A 147 -12.44 6.46 1.15
CA LEU A 147 -13.12 7.03 2.32
C LEU A 147 -14.54 7.50 1.99
N ASP A 148 -14.75 8.17 0.85
CA ASP A 148 -16.07 8.58 0.37
C ASP A 148 -17.00 7.37 0.17
N ALA A 149 -16.47 6.28 -0.39
CA ALA A 149 -17.21 5.04 -0.60
C ALA A 149 -17.52 4.31 0.71
N LEU A 150 -16.58 4.29 1.67
CA LEU A 150 -16.82 3.76 3.01
C LEU A 150 -17.88 4.57 3.75
N GLN A 151 -17.84 5.90 3.68
CA GLN A 151 -18.84 6.77 4.28
C GLN A 151 -20.24 6.51 3.70
N ALA A 152 -20.34 6.25 2.39
CA ALA A 152 -21.60 5.88 1.75
C ALA A 152 -22.13 4.52 2.22
N ALA A 153 -21.24 3.54 2.45
CA ALA A 153 -21.60 2.22 2.96
C ALA A 153 -21.92 2.23 4.47
N LEU A 154 -21.37 3.21 5.19
CA LEU A 154 -21.44 3.34 6.63
C LEU A 154 -21.85 4.78 7.00
N PRO A 155 -23.09 5.20 6.68
CA PRO A 155 -23.51 6.61 6.79
C PRO A 155 -23.51 7.16 8.21
N LYS A 156 -23.47 6.29 9.23
CA LYS A 156 -23.42 6.67 10.65
C LYS A 156 -22.00 6.65 11.24
N ALA A 157 -21.01 6.16 10.51
CA ALA A 157 -19.64 6.12 10.98
C ALA A 157 -19.05 7.54 11.08
N SER A 158 -18.35 7.81 12.16
CA SER A 158 -17.57 9.01 12.38
C SER A 158 -16.29 9.01 11.53
N ARG A 159 -15.66 10.19 11.40
CA ARG A 159 -14.38 10.31 10.68
C ARG A 159 -13.26 9.48 11.32
N ALA A 160 -13.25 9.34 12.65
CA ALA A 160 -12.26 8.54 13.37
C ALA A 160 -12.42 7.06 13.02
N GLU A 161 -13.66 6.57 13.03
CA GLU A 161 -14.02 5.20 12.65
C GLU A 161 -13.65 4.87 11.20
N LEU A 162 -13.87 5.80 10.26
CA LEU A 162 -13.45 5.63 8.87
C LEU A 162 -11.92 5.63 8.72
N ALA A 163 -11.21 6.43 9.51
CA ALA A 163 -9.75 6.42 9.52
C ALA A 163 -9.20 5.10 10.06
N ASP A 164 -9.84 4.53 11.08
CA ASP A 164 -9.50 3.21 11.61
C ASP A 164 -9.79 2.11 10.58
N ALA A 165 -10.95 2.16 9.92
CA ALA A 165 -11.28 1.25 8.83
C ALA A 165 -10.25 1.28 7.69
N LEU A 166 -9.83 2.48 7.28
CA LEU A 166 -8.75 2.64 6.29
C LEU A 166 -7.44 2.03 6.80
N ARG A 167 -7.04 2.31 8.06
CA ARG A 167 -5.81 1.78 8.64
C ARG A 167 -5.82 0.25 8.70
N PHE A 168 -6.94 -0.37 9.06
CA PHE A 168 -7.08 -1.83 9.07
C PHE A 168 -7.02 -2.42 7.66
N ALA A 169 -7.69 -1.79 6.69
CA ALA A 169 -7.63 -2.22 5.30
C ALA A 169 -6.19 -2.18 4.76
N LEU A 170 -5.48 -1.06 5.00
CA LEU A 170 -4.08 -0.90 4.61
C LEU A 170 -3.17 -1.92 5.30
N GLY A 171 -3.35 -2.16 6.60
CA GLY A 171 -2.57 -3.15 7.35
C GLY A 171 -2.78 -4.58 6.84
N ALA A 172 -4.04 -4.96 6.56
CA ALA A 172 -4.36 -6.28 6.01
C ALA A 172 -3.78 -6.48 4.60
N VAL A 173 -3.86 -5.44 3.76
CA VAL A 173 -3.25 -5.45 2.43
C VAL A 173 -1.72 -5.55 2.52
N GLN A 174 -1.07 -4.72 3.34
CA GLN A 174 0.38 -4.74 3.52
C GLN A 174 0.87 -6.11 4.01
N ALA A 175 0.19 -6.69 5.02
CA ALA A 175 0.52 -8.01 5.54
C ALA A 175 0.44 -9.09 4.46
N HIS A 176 -0.48 -8.93 3.50
CA HIS A 176 -0.61 -9.88 2.40
C HIS A 176 0.43 -9.65 1.29
N LEU A 177 0.79 -8.40 1.00
CA LEU A 177 1.78 -8.03 -0.03
C LEU A 177 3.24 -8.26 0.42
N GLY A 178 3.49 -8.39 1.74
CA GLY A 178 4.79 -8.81 2.31
C GLY A 178 5.04 -10.32 2.20
N GLU A 179 6.31 -10.73 2.05
CA GLU A 179 6.70 -12.09 1.63
C GLU A 179 7.15 -13.06 2.75
N HIS A 180 6.83 -14.35 2.52
CA HIS A 180 7.50 -15.62 2.90
C HIS A 180 7.76 -16.00 4.37
N ARG A 181 7.42 -15.18 5.38
CA ARG A 181 7.56 -15.66 6.78
C ARG A 181 6.67 -16.88 7.06
N LEU A 182 5.47 -16.94 6.50
CA LEU A 182 4.56 -18.06 6.73
C LEU A 182 5.06 -19.35 6.07
N ASP A 183 5.67 -19.30 4.89
CA ASP A 183 6.26 -20.47 4.22
C ASP A 183 7.36 -21.13 5.08
N ARG A 184 8.06 -20.33 5.88
CA ARG A 184 9.05 -20.85 6.85
C ARG A 184 8.41 -21.51 8.07
N VAL A 185 7.24 -21.04 8.49
CA VAL A 185 6.53 -21.53 9.70
C VAL A 185 5.65 -22.73 9.35
N LEU A 186 5.13 -22.79 8.13
CA LEU A 186 4.24 -23.83 7.61
C LEU A 186 4.86 -24.49 6.35
N PRO A 187 6.03 -25.13 6.47
CA PRO A 187 6.70 -25.75 5.32
C PRO A 187 5.84 -26.88 4.72
N GLY A 188 5.74 -26.92 3.40
CA GLY A 188 5.01 -27.97 2.66
C GLY A 188 3.49 -27.75 2.57
N GLN A 189 2.94 -26.72 3.22
CA GLN A 189 1.61 -26.24 2.92
C GLN A 189 1.74 -25.15 1.86
N CYS A 190 1.33 -25.41 0.63
CA CYS A 190 1.13 -24.34 -0.35
C CYS A 190 0.02 -23.44 0.20
N VAL A 191 0.39 -22.34 0.84
CA VAL A 191 -0.56 -21.29 1.18
C VAL A 191 -0.96 -20.67 -0.15
N GLU A 192 -2.13 -21.06 -0.67
CA GLU A 192 -2.66 -20.46 -1.89
C GLU A 192 -2.70 -18.93 -1.74
N PRO A 193 -2.40 -18.16 -2.80
CA PRO A 193 -2.49 -16.72 -2.75
C PRO A 193 -3.89 -16.30 -2.29
N VAL A 194 -3.98 -15.38 -1.33
CA VAL A 194 -5.28 -14.98 -0.78
C VAL A 194 -6.06 -14.28 -1.89
N THR A 195 -7.22 -14.83 -2.18
CA THR A 195 -8.17 -14.25 -3.14
C THR A 195 -8.64 -12.86 -2.68
N ALA A 196 -8.97 -12.00 -3.65
CA ALA A 196 -9.58 -10.70 -3.38
C ALA A 196 -10.81 -10.84 -2.46
N GLN A 197 -11.67 -11.83 -2.75
CA GLN A 197 -12.86 -12.14 -1.97
C GLN A 197 -12.57 -12.47 -0.49
N ARG A 198 -11.55 -13.27 -0.22
CA ARG A 198 -11.21 -13.66 1.16
C ARG A 198 -10.61 -12.49 1.94
N LEU A 199 -9.76 -11.69 1.30
CA LEU A 199 -9.18 -10.49 1.93
C LEU A 199 -10.23 -9.40 2.15
N SER A 200 -11.11 -9.16 1.16
CA SER A 200 -12.20 -8.20 1.29
C SER A 200 -13.22 -8.65 2.35
N GLY A 201 -13.49 -9.95 2.46
CA GLY A 201 -14.33 -10.52 3.52
C GLY A 201 -13.76 -10.27 4.91
N PHE A 202 -12.45 -10.51 5.10
CA PHE A 202 -11.76 -10.23 6.35
C PHE A 202 -11.82 -8.74 6.73
N ILE A 203 -11.50 -7.84 5.80
CA ILE A 203 -11.50 -6.40 6.04
C ILE A 203 -12.92 -5.90 6.32
N ALA A 204 -13.92 -6.26 5.52
CA ALA A 204 -15.30 -5.84 5.72
C ALA A 204 -15.88 -6.39 7.05
N GLY A 205 -15.56 -7.63 7.40
CA GLY A 205 -15.93 -8.22 8.69
C GLY A 205 -15.27 -7.50 9.88
N GLY A 206 -13.97 -7.19 9.77
CA GLY A 206 -13.23 -6.42 10.77
C GLY A 206 -13.79 -5.02 10.98
N ILE A 207 -14.09 -4.30 9.88
CA ILE A 207 -14.72 -2.97 9.95
C ILE A 207 -16.07 -3.07 10.67
N ARG A 208 -16.94 -4.02 10.30
CA ARG A 208 -18.24 -4.21 10.98
C ARG A 208 -18.08 -4.50 12.47
N ALA A 209 -17.09 -5.31 12.84
CA ALA A 209 -16.85 -5.67 14.24
C ALA A 209 -16.39 -4.47 15.08
N VAL A 210 -15.57 -3.59 14.52
CA VAL A 210 -15.10 -2.38 15.22
C VAL A 210 -16.22 -1.35 15.37
N LEU A 211 -17.10 -1.23 14.38
CA LEU A 211 -18.23 -0.30 14.40
C LEU A 211 -19.46 -0.83 15.12
N ALA A 212 -19.48 -2.12 15.47
CA ALA A 212 -20.52 -2.65 16.33
C ALA A 212 -20.44 -1.90 17.67
N PRO A 213 -21.57 -1.42 18.22
CA PRO A 213 -21.57 -0.79 19.53
C PRO A 213 -20.91 -1.77 20.48
N THR A 214 -19.77 -1.37 21.05
CA THR A 214 -19.05 -2.20 22.01
C THR A 214 -20.05 -2.49 23.10
N VAL A 215 -20.45 -3.76 23.26
CA VAL A 215 -21.18 -4.17 24.45
C VAL A 215 -20.23 -3.80 25.58
N SER A 216 -20.58 -2.73 26.29
CA SER A 216 -19.78 -2.13 27.35
C SER A 216 -19.21 -3.27 28.20
N SER A 217 -17.89 -3.37 28.22
CA SER A 217 -17.17 -4.29 29.09
C SER A 217 -17.45 -3.87 30.52
N ALA A 218 -18.60 -4.30 31.04
CA ALA A 218 -18.92 -4.35 32.45
C ALA A 218 -18.06 -5.44 33.10
N LEU A 219 -16.76 -5.18 33.16
CA LEU A 219 -15.76 -5.90 33.93
C LEU A 219 -14.56 -4.96 34.09
N ALA A 220 -14.81 -3.83 34.75
CA ALA A 220 -13.76 -3.22 35.55
C ALA A 220 -13.60 -4.11 36.79
N PRO A 221 -12.47 -4.81 37.00
CA PRO A 221 -12.20 -5.34 38.31
C PRO A 221 -12.00 -4.13 39.23
N ALA A 222 -12.86 -4.00 40.23
CA ALA A 222 -12.69 -3.02 41.29
C ALA A 222 -11.34 -3.29 41.98
N LEU A 223 -10.31 -2.56 41.57
CA LEU A 223 -9.06 -2.46 42.30
C LEU A 223 -9.39 -1.74 43.61
N THR A 224 -9.75 -2.53 44.61
CA THR A 224 -9.86 -2.07 45.99
C THR A 224 -8.43 -1.78 46.46
N PRO A 225 -8.09 -0.53 46.82
CA PRO A 225 -6.75 -0.25 47.32
C PRO A 225 -6.52 -0.98 48.65
N PRO A 226 -5.30 -1.44 48.94
CA PRO A 226 -5.02 -2.14 50.18
C PRO A 226 -5.21 -1.18 51.36
N ARG A 227 -6.06 -1.57 52.32
CA ARG A 227 -6.17 -0.89 53.62
C ARG A 227 -4.79 -0.87 54.29
N ALA A 228 -4.20 0.30 54.42
CA ALA A 228 -3.06 0.52 55.28
C ALA A 228 -3.46 0.12 56.71
N ARG A 229 -2.86 -0.95 57.24
CA ARG A 229 -2.95 -1.27 58.66
C ARG A 229 -2.08 -0.25 59.39
N LEU A 230 -2.72 0.70 60.06
CA LEU A 230 -2.15 1.37 61.22
C LEU A 230 -1.85 0.29 62.27
N HIS A 231 -0.57 -0.07 62.39
CA HIS A 231 -0.08 -0.72 63.60
C HIS A 231 0.47 0.38 64.52
N GLU A 232 -0.32 0.68 65.55
CA GLU A 232 0.17 1.25 66.80
C GLU A 232 1.08 0.24 67.53
N ARG A 233 1.89 0.79 68.45
CA ARG A 233 2.83 0.16 69.42
C ARG A 233 4.27 0.07 68.88
N THR A 234 5.30 0.66 69.51
CA THR A 234 5.51 1.07 70.91
C THR A 234 6.60 2.13 70.94
#